data_AF-A0AAE3U9Q5-F1
#
_entry.id   AF-A0AAE3U9Q5-F1
#
_cell.length_a   1.000
_cell.length_b   1.000
_cell.length_c   1.000
_cell.angle_alpha   90.00
_cell.angle_beta   90.00
_cell.angle_gamma   90.00
#
_symmetry.space_group_name_H-M   'P 1'
#
loop_
_entity.id
_entity.type
_entity.pdbx_description
1 polymer ?
#
loop_
_entity_poly.entity_id
_entity_poly.type
_entity_poly.pdbx_seq_one_letter_code
_entity_poly.pdbx_strand_id
1 'polypeptide(L)'
;MTSKAKLKQYNLVKHAGKYFVDETSDIIKQLNSQGESALLGIQNKKGIYTIIGRNYVYYLTASGKKGKVPHKEFCDELHENGCRIGSGWWQFTFMFKNIILTNNDKVWLYNAETMFSLWSIMVWMKENKW
;
A
#
# COMPACT_ATOMS: atom_id res chain seq x y z
N MET A 1 -12.94 17.94 2.93
CA MET A 1 -12.11 18.14 1.73
C MET A 1 -11.59 16.78 1.29
N THR A 2 -11.96 16.41 0.07
CA THR A 2 -11.92 15.08 -0.53
C THR A 2 -10.50 14.55 -0.73
N SER A 3 -10.33 13.28 -0.42
CA SER A 3 -9.15 12.40 -0.51
C SER A 3 -8.24 12.67 -1.73
N LYS A 4 -8.80 13.04 -2.88
CA LYS A 4 -8.09 13.28 -4.15
C LYS A 4 -7.02 14.37 -4.14
N ALA A 5 -7.20 15.47 -3.41
CA ALA A 5 -6.23 16.58 -3.43
C ALA A 5 -4.91 16.23 -2.72
N LYS A 6 -4.95 15.41 -1.68
CA LYS A 6 -3.76 15.00 -0.90
C LYS A 6 -3.06 13.75 -1.46
N LEU A 7 -3.75 12.93 -2.26
CA LEU A 7 -3.08 11.86 -3.02
C LEU A 7 -2.11 12.39 -4.08
N LYS A 8 -2.37 13.60 -4.61
CA LYS A 8 -1.39 14.35 -5.40
C LYS A 8 -0.20 14.84 -4.55
N GLN A 9 -0.41 15.14 -3.26
CA GLN A 9 0.62 15.64 -2.35
C GLN A 9 1.72 14.61 -2.04
N TYR A 10 1.35 13.32 -1.93
CA TYR A 10 2.32 12.25 -1.68
C TYR A 10 2.91 11.63 -2.95
N ASN A 11 2.67 12.22 -4.13
CA ASN A 11 3.16 11.74 -5.43
C ASN A 11 2.80 10.28 -5.76
N LEU A 12 1.82 9.65 -5.08
CA LEU A 12 1.49 8.24 -5.30
C LEU A 12 1.10 7.97 -6.76
N VAL A 13 0.27 8.83 -7.34
CA VAL A 13 -0.15 8.71 -8.75
C VAL A 13 1.06 8.73 -9.69
N LYS A 14 2.05 9.59 -9.40
CA LYS A 14 3.29 9.70 -10.18
C LYS A 14 4.14 8.44 -10.03
N HIS A 15 4.34 7.97 -8.80
CA HIS A 15 5.23 6.85 -8.51
C HIS A 15 4.64 5.50 -8.93
N ALA A 16 3.34 5.29 -8.72
CA ALA A 16 2.61 4.09 -9.12
C ALA A 16 2.32 4.05 -10.64
N GLY A 17 2.16 5.22 -11.27
CA GLY A 17 1.89 5.35 -12.69
C GLY A 17 0.68 4.52 -13.12
N LYS A 18 0.85 3.68 -14.15
CA LYS A 18 -0.21 2.81 -14.69
C LYS A 18 -0.75 1.76 -13.73
N TYR A 19 -0.09 1.54 -12.59
CA TYR A 19 -0.54 0.58 -11.59
C TYR A 19 -1.43 1.21 -10.52
N PHE A 20 -1.55 2.54 -10.50
CA PHE A 20 -2.40 3.24 -9.54
C PHE A 20 -3.87 2.83 -9.71
N VAL A 21 -4.53 2.56 -8.59
CA VAL A 21 -5.98 2.34 -8.51
C VAL A 21 -6.57 3.20 -7.40
N ASP A 22 -7.80 3.68 -7.63
CA ASP A 22 -8.56 4.50 -6.69
C ASP A 22 -10.02 4.02 -6.61
N GLU A 23 -10.86 4.75 -5.86
CA GLU A 23 -12.28 4.46 -5.66
C GLU A 23 -13.09 4.27 -6.96
N THR A 24 -12.58 4.74 -8.10
CA THR A 24 -13.24 4.56 -9.41
C THR A 24 -12.87 3.23 -10.07
N SER A 25 -11.82 2.56 -9.60
CA SER A 25 -11.30 1.30 -10.16
C SER A 25 -12.15 0.10 -9.75
N ASP A 26 -12.32 -0.86 -10.66
CA ASP A 26 -13.20 -2.02 -10.46
C ASP A 26 -12.81 -2.86 -9.25
N ILE A 27 -11.50 -3.02 -8.99
CA ILE A 27 -11.02 -3.76 -7.82
C ILE A 27 -11.44 -3.10 -6.50
N ILE A 28 -11.46 -1.77 -6.43
CA ILE A 28 -11.86 -1.05 -5.21
C ILE A 28 -13.38 -1.13 -5.03
N LYS A 29 -14.15 -0.98 -6.12
CA LYS A 29 -15.61 -1.20 -6.11
C LYS A 29 -15.94 -2.62 -5.64
N GLN A 30 -15.22 -3.62 -6.13
CA GLN A 30 -15.41 -5.02 -5.74
C GLN A 30 -15.13 -5.23 -4.25
N LEU A 31 -14.02 -4.73 -3.73
CA LEU A 31 -13.71 -4.81 -2.29
C LEU A 31 -14.80 -4.12 -1.47
N ASN A 32 -15.23 -2.93 -1.88
CA ASN A 32 -16.26 -2.18 -1.16
C ASN A 32 -17.64 -2.86 -1.21
N SER A 33 -17.99 -3.53 -2.31
CA SER A 33 -19.20 -4.37 -2.38
C SER A 33 -19.15 -5.59 -1.45
N GLN A 34 -17.95 -6.02 -1.03
CA GLN A 34 -17.75 -7.08 -0.04
C GLN A 34 -17.78 -6.56 1.41
N GLY A 35 -18.15 -5.29 1.62
CA GLY A 35 -18.20 -4.66 2.94
C GLY A 35 -16.86 -4.13 3.43
N GLU A 36 -15.82 -4.15 2.59
CA GLU A 36 -14.53 -3.54 2.92
C GLU A 36 -14.57 -2.02 2.72
N SER A 37 -13.57 -1.31 3.25
CA SER A 37 -13.45 0.15 3.13
C SER A 37 -12.17 0.51 2.39
N ALA A 38 -12.01 -0.01 1.18
CA ALA A 38 -10.87 0.22 0.31
C ALA A 38 -10.92 1.61 -0.34
N LEU A 39 -9.77 2.28 -0.41
CA LEU A 39 -9.65 3.67 -0.86
C LEU A 39 -8.78 3.78 -2.12
N LEU A 40 -7.57 3.23 -2.09
CA LEU A 40 -6.56 3.42 -3.14
C LEU A 40 -5.41 2.46 -3.00
N GLY A 41 -4.63 2.27 -4.05
CA GLY A 41 -3.38 1.53 -3.96
C GLY A 41 -2.80 1.24 -5.32
N ILE A 42 -2.29 0.02 -5.47
CA ILE A 42 -1.70 -0.46 -6.72
C ILE A 42 -2.24 -1.82 -7.11
N GLN A 43 -2.38 -2.03 -8.43
CA GLN A 43 -2.72 -3.31 -9.04
C GLN A 43 -1.89 -3.53 -10.31
N ASN A 44 -1.31 -4.72 -10.49
CA ASN A 44 -0.61 -5.07 -11.73
C ASN A 44 -1.53 -5.72 -12.76
N LYS A 45 -1.00 -5.91 -13.97
CA LYS A 45 -1.72 -6.54 -15.10
C LYS A 45 -2.18 -7.99 -14.84
N LYS A 46 -1.65 -8.66 -13.82
CA LYS A 46 -2.05 -10.01 -13.39
C LYS A 46 -3.11 -9.99 -12.28
N GLY A 47 -3.62 -8.81 -11.92
CA GLY A 47 -4.64 -8.63 -10.89
C GLY A 47 -4.10 -8.59 -9.45
N ILE A 48 -2.81 -8.86 -9.22
CA ILE A 48 -2.15 -8.77 -7.91
C ILE A 48 -2.19 -7.33 -7.44
N TYR A 49 -2.62 -7.10 -6.20
CA TYR A 49 -2.84 -5.76 -5.67
C TYR A 49 -2.36 -5.59 -4.22
N THR A 50 -2.14 -4.33 -3.87
CA THR A 50 -1.93 -3.82 -2.50
C THR A 50 -2.72 -2.53 -2.39
N ILE A 51 -3.77 -2.54 -1.59
CA ILE A 51 -4.79 -1.48 -1.52
C ILE A 51 -4.96 -1.04 -0.07
N ILE A 52 -4.74 0.25 0.19
CA ILE A 52 -5.00 0.89 1.47
C ILE A 52 -6.51 1.10 1.60
N GLY A 53 -7.06 0.63 2.70
CA GLY A 53 -8.41 0.96 3.17
C GLY A 53 -8.41 1.87 4.37
N ARG A 54 -9.57 2.03 5.01
CA ARG A 54 -9.71 2.81 6.24
C ARG A 54 -8.93 2.20 7.42
N ASN A 55 -9.09 0.88 7.63
CA ASN A 55 -8.52 0.19 8.79
C ASN A 55 -7.42 -0.83 8.43
N TYR A 56 -7.40 -1.28 7.17
CA TYR A 56 -6.60 -2.41 6.72
C TYR A 56 -5.94 -2.11 5.37
N VAL A 57 -4.78 -2.73 5.16
CA VAL A 57 -4.23 -2.95 3.82
C VAL A 57 -4.76 -4.28 3.29
N TYR A 58 -5.43 -4.24 2.16
CA TYR A 58 -5.91 -5.39 1.41
C TYR A 58 -4.85 -5.82 0.40
N TYR A 59 -4.63 -7.12 0.26
CA TYR A 59 -3.64 -7.62 -0.70
C TYR A 59 -4.12 -8.89 -1.41
N LEU A 60 -3.56 -9.11 -2.60
CA LEU A 60 -3.58 -10.38 -3.31
C LEU A 60 -2.14 -10.71 -3.70
N THR A 61 -1.64 -11.87 -3.28
CA THR A 61 -0.27 -12.31 -3.58
C THR A 61 -0.17 -12.99 -4.93
N ALA A 62 1.06 -13.19 -5.41
CA ALA A 62 1.32 -13.96 -6.63
C ALA A 62 0.91 -15.44 -6.53
N SER A 63 0.79 -15.98 -5.32
CA SER A 63 0.28 -17.34 -5.06
C SER A 63 -1.26 -17.41 -5.02
N GLY A 64 -1.96 -16.29 -5.26
CA GLY A 64 -3.42 -16.24 -5.27
C GLY A 64 -4.05 -16.10 -3.88
N LYS A 65 -3.25 -15.90 -2.83
CA LYS A 65 -3.78 -15.67 -1.48
C LYS A 65 -4.22 -14.22 -1.34
N LYS A 66 -5.48 -14.04 -0.93
CA LYS A 66 -6.06 -12.74 -0.59
C LYS A 66 -6.16 -12.59 0.92
N GLY A 67 -5.93 -11.39 1.42
CA GLY A 67 -6.02 -11.12 2.84
C GLY A 67 -6.14 -9.63 3.15
N LYS A 68 -6.23 -9.34 4.45
CA LYS A 68 -6.19 -8.00 4.99
C LYS A 68 -5.31 -7.96 6.22
N VAL A 69 -4.56 -6.89 6.40
CA VAL A 69 -3.64 -6.70 7.52
C VAL A 69 -3.84 -5.30 8.10
N PRO A 70 -3.93 -5.13 9.42
CA PRO A 70 -4.04 -3.81 10.03
C PRO A 70 -2.90 -2.88 9.58
N HIS A 71 -3.19 -1.58 9.48
CA HIS A 71 -2.15 -0.60 9.11
C HIS A 71 -0.91 -0.67 10.01
N LYS A 72 -1.11 -0.90 11.31
CA LYS A 72 -0.02 -1.04 12.28
C LYS A 72 0.90 -2.22 11.90
N GLU A 73 0.33 -3.42 11.79
CA GLU A 73 1.09 -4.63 11.44
C GLU A 73 1.79 -4.48 10.09
N PHE A 74 1.12 -3.90 9.09
CA PHE A 74 1.74 -3.66 7.79
C PHE A 74 2.91 -2.67 7.84
N CYS A 75 2.79 -1.61 8.67
CA CYS A 75 3.87 -0.66 8.89
C CYS A 75 5.04 -1.27 9.67
N ASP A 76 4.75 -2.12 10.65
CA ASP A 76 5.77 -2.83 11.44
C ASP A 76 6.55 -3.78 10.50
N GLU A 77 5.86 -4.57 9.67
CA GLU A 77 6.48 -5.45 8.67
C GLU A 77 7.26 -4.68 7.60
N LEU A 78 6.78 -3.50 7.19
CA LEU A 78 7.51 -2.57 6.32
C LEU A 78 8.78 -2.06 6.97
N HIS A 79 8.73 -1.75 8.26
CA HIS A 79 9.89 -1.27 9.00
C HIS A 79 10.95 -2.38 9.10
N GLU A 80 10.55 -3.60 9.44
CA GLU A 80 11.44 -4.74 9.64
C GLU A 80 12.03 -5.29 8.33
N ASN A 81 11.22 -5.41 7.28
CA ASN A 81 11.61 -6.04 6.01
C ASN A 81 11.92 -5.05 4.89
N GLY A 82 11.25 -3.90 4.91
CA GLY A 82 11.30 -2.90 3.85
C GLY A 82 12.37 -1.85 4.09
N CYS A 83 12.60 -1.41 5.33
CA CYS A 83 13.48 -0.29 5.65
C CYS A 83 14.80 -0.74 6.28
N ARG A 84 15.90 -0.82 5.52
CA ARG A 84 17.23 -0.74 6.14
C ARG A 84 17.61 0.73 6.31
N ILE A 85 17.78 1.16 7.56
CA ILE A 85 18.35 2.46 7.90
C ILE A 85 19.84 2.42 7.51
N GLY A 86 20.22 3.10 6.44
CA GLY A 86 21.62 3.43 6.17
C GLY A 86 22.12 4.52 7.14
N SER A 87 23.42 4.59 7.37
CA SER A 87 24.03 5.66 8.16
C SER A 87 24.05 6.98 7.38
N GLY A 88 23.06 7.85 7.61
CA GLY A 88 22.98 9.20 7.02
C GLY A 88 21.55 9.73 6.87
N TRP A 89 21.41 11.05 6.67
CA TRP A 89 20.14 11.80 6.67
C TRP A 89 19.11 11.41 5.58
N TRP A 90 19.47 10.50 4.65
CA TRP A 90 18.69 10.20 3.43
C TRP A 90 18.83 8.76 2.93
N GLN A 91 18.74 7.73 3.77
CA GLN A 91 18.95 6.35 3.26
C GLN A 91 17.96 5.34 3.84
N PHE A 92 16.66 5.52 3.58
CA PHE A 92 15.74 4.39 3.52
C PHE A 92 16.03 3.62 2.23
N THR A 93 16.84 2.57 2.31
CA THR A 93 17.04 1.68 1.17
C THR A 93 15.92 0.64 1.21
N PHE A 94 14.88 0.84 0.41
CA PHE A 94 13.81 -0.15 0.26
C PHE A 94 14.32 -1.37 -0.48
N MET A 95 14.75 -2.40 0.25
CA MET A 95 15.45 -3.53 -0.37
C MET A 95 14.54 -4.54 -1.08
N PHE A 96 13.20 -4.47 -0.96
CA PHE A 96 12.39 -5.57 -1.47
C PHE A 96 11.14 -5.21 -2.29
N LYS A 97 11.07 -5.96 -3.39
CA LYS A 97 9.95 -6.12 -4.32
C LYS A 97 8.71 -6.74 -3.66
N ASN A 98 8.83 -7.32 -2.45
CA ASN A 98 7.71 -7.83 -1.67
C ASN A 98 7.93 -7.79 -0.14
N ILE A 99 6.94 -7.33 0.65
CA ILE A 99 6.90 -7.55 2.12
C ILE A 99 6.49 -9.00 2.37
N ILE A 100 7.09 -9.64 3.37
CA ILE A 100 6.65 -10.93 3.87
C ILE A 100 5.60 -10.67 4.96
N LEU A 101 4.37 -11.10 4.74
CA LEU A 101 3.36 -11.16 5.79
C LEU A 101 3.31 -12.58 6.37
N THR A 102 2.62 -12.72 7.52
CA THR A 102 2.36 -13.99 8.21
C THR A 102 2.13 -15.14 7.22
N ASN A 103 2.90 -16.24 7.36
CA ASN A 103 2.97 -17.41 6.46
C ASN A 103 3.87 -17.31 5.22
N ASN A 104 4.94 -16.51 5.23
CA ASN A 104 5.90 -16.35 4.11
C ASN A 104 5.27 -15.77 2.83
N ASP A 105 4.12 -15.12 2.95
CA ASP A 105 3.37 -14.61 1.81
C ASP A 105 3.89 -13.24 1.38
N LYS A 106 4.20 -13.12 0.09
CA LYS A 106 4.87 -11.95 -0.49
C LYS A 106 3.85 -10.97 -1.08
N VAL A 107 3.68 -9.81 -0.44
CA VAL A 107 2.84 -8.71 -0.91
C VAL A 107 3.59 -7.87 -1.93
N TRP A 108 2.97 -7.58 -3.06
CA TRP A 108 3.62 -6.84 -4.15
C TRP A 108 3.58 -5.32 -3.95
N LEU A 109 4.71 -4.63 -4.13
CA LEU A 109 4.86 -3.20 -3.78
C LEU A 109 5.37 -2.30 -4.92
N TYR A 110 5.39 -2.81 -6.15
CA TYR A 110 5.90 -2.15 -7.35
C TYR A 110 7.35 -1.61 -7.27
N ASN A 111 7.58 -0.48 -6.60
CA ASN A 111 8.89 0.18 -6.41
C ASN A 111 8.97 0.91 -5.06
N ALA A 112 10.18 1.34 -4.70
CA ALA A 112 10.49 1.99 -3.43
C ALA A 112 9.70 3.28 -3.21
N GLU A 113 9.55 4.10 -4.26
CA GLU A 113 8.88 5.38 -4.19
C GLU A 113 7.38 5.23 -4.00
N THR A 114 6.77 4.26 -4.68
CA THR A 114 5.35 3.91 -4.50
C THR A 114 5.11 3.43 -3.09
N MET A 115 6.00 2.58 -2.55
CA MET A 115 5.93 2.17 -1.15
C MET A 115 5.98 3.39 -0.24
N PHE A 116 7.00 4.23 -0.37
CA PHE A 116 7.15 5.41 0.47
C PHE A 116 5.91 6.32 0.45
N SER A 117 5.29 6.51 -0.72
CA SER A 117 4.01 7.20 -0.86
C SER A 117 2.87 6.50 -0.12
N LEU A 118 2.72 5.18 -0.27
CA LEU A 118 1.70 4.39 0.43
C LEU A 118 1.88 4.49 1.95
N TRP A 119 3.11 4.36 2.45
CA TRP A 119 3.41 4.49 3.87
C TRP A 119 3.12 5.89 4.40
N SER A 120 3.54 6.93 3.68
CA SER A 120 3.26 8.31 4.06
C SER A 120 1.75 8.59 4.17
N ILE A 121 0.95 8.01 3.26
CA ILE A 121 -0.51 8.08 3.31
C ILE A 121 -1.04 7.36 4.56
N MET A 122 -0.57 6.15 4.87
CA MET A 122 -1.01 5.41 6.07
C MET A 122 -0.67 6.14 7.37
N VAL A 123 0.54 6.70 7.48
CA VAL A 123 0.97 7.50 8.65
C VAL A 123 0.07 8.73 8.79
N TRP A 124 -0.16 9.45 7.69
CA TRP A 124 -1.05 10.61 7.68
C TRP A 124 -2.48 10.26 8.11
N MET A 125 -3.03 9.14 7.61
CA MET A 125 -4.37 8.68 8.00
C MET A 125 -4.47 8.40 9.49
N LYS A 126 -3.44 7.80 10.09
CA LYS A 126 -3.37 7.53 11.53
C LYS A 126 -3.41 8.82 12.36
N GLU A 127 -2.64 9.83 11.95
CA GLU A 127 -2.57 11.12 12.65
C GLU A 127 -3.88 11.93 12.54
N ASN A 128 -4.64 11.73 11.47
CA ASN A 128 -5.82 12.53 11.14
C ASN A 128 -7.16 11.80 11.42
N LYS A 129 -7.14 10.62 12.07
CA LYS A 129 -8.31 9.83 12.47
C LYS A 129 -9.33 9.61 11.34
N TRP A 130 -8.85 9.19 10.17
CA TRP A 130 -9.67 8.90 8.99
C TRP A 130 -10.34 7.51 9.01
#